data_AF-A0A1D6FVN2-F1
#
_entry.id   AF-A0A1D6FVN2-F1
#
_cell.length_a   1.000
_cell.length_b   1.000
_cell.length_c   1.000
_cell.angle_alpha   90.00
_cell.angle_beta   90.00
_cell.angle_gamma   90.00
#
_symmetry.space_group_name_H-M   'P 1'
#
loop_
_entity.id
_entity.type
_entity.pdbx_description
1 polymer ?
#
loop_
_entity_poly.entity_id
_entity_poly.type
_entity_poly.pdbx_seq_one_letter_code
_entity_poly.pdbx_strand_id
1 'polypeptide(L)'
;MVLGGGMAAAAVGGDDAVVMQLGGAEGEETVVTVNCPDQTGLGCDLCRTILEFGLRITRADVSTDGHWCFVVFWVVPRSSSIKVRWASLKNRLMSMCPSSYSIPFFYRDVSQPEPGPLQFYLLKLMSPDRKGLLHDVTHILSDLELFRAELADTDSEVCSSPLSAELRKVRTTATVNFDNSLSPAHTLVQIVCADQKGLIYDILRTMKDCNIQIFYGRFRSDKKGSASKGSSGCREVDLFVKQVDGKKVTDPAKQDALRSRLRSETLHPLRVMVVGRGPDTELLVANPVEASGKGRPRVFYDATLALKALGICIFSAEIGRQAASERHWEVYRFLLDDSKEFPLASSLANRNCVVDRARKTLMGCYN
;
A
#
# COMPACT_ATOMS: atom_id res chain seq x y z
N MET A 1 22.21 -8.73 36.43
CA MET A 1 21.22 -7.65 36.26
C MET A 1 19.90 -8.29 35.90
N VAL A 2 18.85 -7.87 36.58
CA VAL A 2 17.57 -8.56 36.75
C VAL A 2 16.89 -8.88 35.41
N LEU A 3 16.71 -10.17 35.16
CA LEU A 3 15.71 -10.73 34.26
C LEU A 3 14.38 -10.73 35.01
N GLY A 4 13.36 -10.05 34.52
CA GLY A 4 12.04 -10.04 35.15
C GLY A 4 11.04 -9.17 34.41
N GLY A 5 10.13 -9.81 33.68
CA GLY A 5 9.03 -9.17 32.96
C GLY A 5 8.38 -10.14 31.99
N GLY A 6 7.84 -11.24 32.53
CA GLY A 6 7.09 -12.22 31.74
C GLY A 6 5.84 -11.57 31.15
N MET A 7 5.74 -11.58 29.82
CA MET A 7 4.50 -11.25 29.12
C MET A 7 3.61 -12.49 29.21
N ALA A 8 2.72 -12.52 30.20
CA ALA A 8 1.69 -13.54 30.28
C ALA A 8 0.82 -13.45 29.02
N ALA A 9 0.79 -14.53 28.23
CA ALA A 9 -0.16 -14.70 27.15
C ALA A 9 -1.56 -14.86 27.76
N ALA A 10 -2.26 -13.75 27.93
CA ALA A 10 -3.69 -13.78 28.16
C ALA A 10 -4.35 -14.11 26.82
N ALA A 11 -4.96 -15.30 26.71
CA ALA A 11 -5.91 -15.59 25.66
C ALA A 11 -7.09 -14.62 25.83
N VAL A 12 -7.21 -13.65 24.93
CA VAL A 12 -8.26 -12.63 25.03
C VAL A 12 -9.47 -13.07 24.22
N GLY A 13 -10.65 -12.99 24.85
CA GLY A 13 -11.93 -13.29 24.22
C GLY A 13 -12.22 -12.39 23.02
N GLY A 14 -13.13 -12.84 22.15
CA GLY A 14 -13.34 -12.33 20.79
C GLY A 14 -13.69 -10.85 20.59
N ASP A 15 -13.77 -10.02 21.64
CA ASP A 15 -14.08 -8.58 21.56
C ASP A 15 -12.81 -7.68 21.59
N ASP A 16 -11.64 -8.27 21.86
CA ASP A 16 -10.35 -7.58 22.07
C ASP A 16 -9.30 -7.89 20.98
N ALA A 17 -9.68 -8.52 19.88
CA ALA A 17 -8.74 -8.86 18.80
C ALA A 17 -8.10 -7.61 18.16
N VAL A 18 -8.76 -6.46 18.23
CA VAL A 18 -8.22 -5.16 17.78
C VAL A 18 -8.39 -4.13 18.89
N VAL A 19 -7.27 -3.57 19.35
CA VAL A 19 -7.22 -2.50 20.36
C VAL A 19 -6.64 -1.24 19.73
N MET A 20 -7.28 -0.09 19.99
CA MET A 20 -6.81 1.21 19.49
C MET A 20 -6.59 2.18 20.65
N GLN A 21 -5.39 2.72 20.73
CA GLN A 21 -5.02 3.78 21.67
C GLN A 21 -4.82 5.06 20.87
N LEU A 22 -5.83 5.95 20.89
CA LEU A 22 -5.82 7.18 20.12
C LEU A 22 -4.80 8.17 20.71
N GLY A 23 -4.07 8.85 19.83
CA GLY A 23 -3.22 9.98 20.22
C GLY A 23 -4.06 11.12 20.79
N GLY A 24 -3.61 11.73 21.89
CA GLY A 24 -4.33 12.80 22.59
C GLY A 24 -4.15 14.17 21.95
N ALA A 25 -3.00 14.42 21.30
CA ALA A 25 -2.67 15.70 20.66
C ALA A 25 -2.39 15.58 19.14
N GLU A 26 -2.43 16.70 18.43
CA GLU A 26 -2.14 16.76 16.99
C GLU A 26 -0.69 16.33 16.71
N GLY A 27 -0.52 15.26 15.93
CA GLY A 27 0.78 14.68 15.60
C GLY A 27 1.23 13.53 16.49
N GLU A 28 0.50 13.22 17.58
CA GLU A 28 0.70 11.99 18.33
C GLU A 28 0.25 10.77 17.53
N GLU A 29 1.01 9.69 17.66
CA GLU A 29 0.74 8.45 16.95
C GLU A 29 -0.36 7.69 17.66
N THR A 30 -1.39 7.31 16.91
CA THR A 30 -2.38 6.34 17.38
C THR A 30 -1.78 4.95 17.26
N VAL A 31 -1.93 4.12 18.29
CA VAL A 31 -1.44 2.74 18.29
C VAL A 31 -2.61 1.81 18.00
N VAL A 32 -2.49 1.01 16.94
CA VAL A 32 -3.44 -0.04 16.58
C VAL A 32 -2.77 -1.38 16.81
N THR A 33 -3.28 -2.15 17.76
CA THR A 33 -2.81 -3.49 18.09
C THR A 33 -3.82 -4.51 17.61
N VAL A 34 -3.34 -5.55 16.93
CA VAL A 34 -4.13 -6.68 16.43
C VAL A 34 -3.55 -7.95 17.02
N ASN A 35 -4.39 -8.75 17.67
CA ASN A 35 -4.05 -10.03 18.27
C ASN A 35 -5.11 -11.06 17.88
N CYS A 36 -4.83 -11.90 16.90
CA CYS A 36 -5.80 -12.85 16.35
C CYS A 36 -5.09 -14.06 15.72
N PRO A 37 -5.83 -15.12 15.35
CA PRO A 37 -5.26 -16.24 14.62
C PRO A 37 -4.56 -15.77 13.34
N ASP A 38 -3.43 -16.39 13.03
CA ASP A 38 -2.65 -16.04 11.84
C ASP A 38 -3.32 -16.55 10.57
N GLN A 39 -3.18 -15.78 9.50
CA GLN A 39 -3.63 -16.16 8.16
C GLN A 39 -2.73 -15.53 7.11
N THR A 40 -2.46 -16.30 6.05
CA THR A 40 -1.71 -15.84 4.89
C THR A 40 -2.28 -14.53 4.34
N GLY A 41 -1.47 -13.47 4.38
CA GLY A 41 -1.82 -12.17 3.82
C GLY A 41 -2.49 -11.20 4.79
N LEU A 42 -2.80 -11.60 6.03
CA LEU A 42 -3.46 -10.77 7.02
C LEU A 42 -2.75 -9.42 7.24
N GLY A 43 -1.43 -9.42 7.44
CA GLY A 43 -0.67 -8.16 7.60
C GLY A 43 -0.79 -7.21 6.41
N CYS A 44 -0.92 -7.74 5.19
CA CYS A 44 -1.11 -6.96 3.97
C CYS A 44 -2.51 -6.32 3.94
N ASP A 45 -3.55 -7.09 4.25
CA ASP A 45 -4.94 -6.63 4.33
C ASP A 45 -5.15 -5.58 5.43
N LEU A 46 -4.53 -5.76 6.60
CA LEU A 46 -4.55 -4.79 7.70
C LEU A 46 -3.89 -3.47 7.27
N CYS A 47 -2.68 -3.55 6.70
CA CYS A 47 -1.95 -2.38 6.18
C CYS A 47 -2.74 -1.63 5.11
N ARG A 48 -3.33 -2.37 4.16
CA ARG A 48 -4.15 -1.81 3.10
C ARG A 48 -5.33 -1.04 3.67
N THR A 49 -6.06 -1.64 4.60
CA THR A 49 -7.24 -1.02 5.25
C THR A 49 -6.86 0.26 5.96
N ILE A 50 -5.78 0.27 6.74
CA ILE A 50 -5.29 1.48 7.41
C ILE A 50 -5.01 2.60 6.39
N LEU A 51 -4.37 2.29 5.27
CA LEU A 51 -4.08 3.26 4.21
C LEU A 51 -5.35 3.76 3.49
N GLU A 52 -6.39 2.93 3.35
CA GLU A 52 -7.69 3.31 2.78
C GLU A 52 -8.40 4.36 3.64
N PHE A 53 -8.32 4.24 4.97
CA PHE A 53 -8.80 5.26 5.92
C PHE A 53 -7.94 6.55 5.94
N GLY A 54 -6.98 6.66 5.02
CA GLY A 54 -6.17 7.85 4.86
C GLY A 54 -5.12 8.07 5.95
N LEU A 55 -4.81 7.03 6.71
CA LEU A 55 -3.73 7.02 7.68
C LEU A 55 -2.38 6.70 7.01
N ARG A 56 -1.30 7.13 7.67
CA ARG A 56 0.08 6.77 7.36
C ARG A 56 0.62 5.92 8.49
N ILE A 57 1.18 4.75 8.15
CA ILE A 57 1.86 3.89 9.13
C ILE A 57 3.28 4.40 9.34
N THR A 58 3.58 4.85 10.55
CA THR A 58 4.86 5.45 10.93
C THR A 58 5.83 4.42 11.49
N ARG A 59 5.33 3.36 12.12
CA ARG A 59 6.08 2.22 12.64
C ARG A 59 5.18 0.99 12.61
N ALA A 60 5.79 -0.18 12.55
CA ALA A 60 5.05 -1.42 12.73
C ALA A 60 5.95 -2.50 13.35
N ASP A 61 5.37 -3.32 14.22
CA ASP A 61 6.00 -4.53 14.73
C ASP A 61 5.03 -5.70 14.45
N VAL A 62 5.57 -6.82 13.98
CA VAL A 62 4.82 -8.02 13.60
C VAL A 62 5.49 -9.22 14.27
N SER A 63 4.70 -10.11 14.86
CA SER A 63 5.16 -11.38 15.39
C SER A 63 4.09 -12.44 15.12
N THR A 64 4.50 -13.65 14.72
CA THR A 64 3.61 -14.79 14.58
C THR A 64 4.34 -16.08 14.92
N ASP A 65 3.62 -17.03 15.50
CA ASP A 65 4.07 -18.42 15.67
C ASP A 65 3.56 -19.35 14.54
N GLY A 66 2.82 -18.78 13.57
CA GLY A 66 2.16 -19.49 12.48
C GLY A 66 0.71 -19.90 12.78
N HIS A 67 0.25 -19.76 14.02
CA HIS A 67 -1.12 -20.03 14.44
C HIS A 67 -1.81 -18.77 14.98
N TRP A 68 -1.07 -17.92 15.68
CA TRP A 68 -1.49 -16.65 16.23
C TRP A 68 -0.51 -15.57 15.82
N CYS A 69 -1.05 -14.40 15.49
CA CYS A 69 -0.26 -13.23 15.16
C CYS A 69 -0.55 -12.08 16.13
N PHE A 70 0.50 -11.31 16.38
CA PHE A 70 0.48 -10.07 17.12
C PHE A 70 1.09 -8.98 16.26
N VAL A 71 0.29 -7.97 15.92
CA VAL A 71 0.70 -6.87 15.03
C VAL A 71 0.41 -5.54 15.72
N VAL A 72 1.39 -4.64 15.70
CA VAL A 72 1.23 -3.28 16.23
C VAL A 72 1.57 -2.29 15.12
N PHE A 73 0.67 -1.36 14.85
CA PHE A 73 0.87 -0.24 13.95
C PHE A 73 0.83 1.07 14.72
N TRP A 74 1.79 1.94 14.46
CA TRP A 74 1.73 3.34 14.85
C TRP A 74 1.28 4.13 13.64
N VAL A 75 0.18 4.87 13.78
CA VAL A 75 -0.49 5.52 12.65
C VAL A 75 -0.78 6.99 12.95
N VAL A 76 -0.67 7.82 11.91
CA VAL A 76 -1.08 9.24 11.95
C VAL A 76 -1.92 9.58 10.73
N PRO A 77 -2.89 10.50 10.84
CA PRO A 77 -3.56 11.04 9.65
C PRO A 77 -2.55 11.63 8.65
N ARG A 78 -2.79 11.43 7.35
CA ARG A 78 -1.91 11.99 6.29
C ARG A 78 -2.01 13.51 6.18
N SER A 79 -3.12 14.09 6.63
CA SER A 79 -3.41 15.52 6.66
C SER A 79 -4.28 15.79 7.87
N SER A 80 -4.12 16.96 8.49
CA SER A 80 -4.99 17.42 9.59
C SER A 80 -6.45 17.60 9.15
N SER A 81 -6.71 17.70 7.84
CA SER A 81 -8.06 17.77 7.28
C SER A 81 -8.83 16.44 7.30
N ILE A 82 -8.14 15.30 7.46
CA ILE A 82 -8.79 13.97 7.40
C ILE A 82 -9.44 13.67 8.76
N LYS A 83 -10.77 13.56 8.77
CA LYS A 83 -11.53 13.09 9.93
C LYS A 83 -11.67 11.57 9.87
N VAL A 84 -10.84 10.88 10.64
CA VAL A 84 -10.81 9.41 10.66
C VAL A 84 -11.98 8.87 11.49
N ARG A 85 -12.79 7.99 10.87
CA ARG A 85 -13.85 7.25 11.56
C ARG A 85 -13.27 6.02 12.26
N TRP A 86 -12.69 6.23 13.45
CA TRP A 86 -11.98 5.19 14.19
C TRP A 86 -12.82 3.95 14.49
N ALA A 87 -14.11 4.12 14.80
CA ALA A 87 -15.02 2.98 15.01
C ALA A 87 -15.20 2.12 13.75
N SER A 88 -15.39 2.74 12.58
CA SER A 88 -15.47 2.03 11.30
C SER A 88 -14.17 1.31 10.97
N LEU A 89 -13.03 1.96 11.22
CA LEU A 89 -11.71 1.33 11.05
C LEU A 89 -11.58 0.10 11.95
N LYS A 90 -11.92 0.22 13.24
CA LYS A 90 -11.87 -0.90 14.19
C LYS A 90 -12.73 -2.06 13.70
N ASN A 91 -13.97 -1.79 13.29
CA ASN A 91 -14.89 -2.81 12.79
C ASN A 91 -14.36 -3.51 11.52
N ARG A 92 -13.79 -2.74 10.57
CA ARG A 92 -13.18 -3.33 9.37
C ARG A 92 -11.96 -4.18 9.69
N LEU A 93 -11.09 -3.75 10.60
CA LEU A 93 -9.94 -4.56 11.02
C LEU A 93 -10.38 -5.83 11.77
N MET A 94 -11.38 -5.73 12.65
CA MET A 94 -11.97 -6.88 13.34
C MET A 94 -12.54 -7.90 12.36
N SER A 95 -13.27 -7.45 11.32
CA SER A 95 -13.84 -8.35 10.31
C SER A 95 -12.81 -9.14 9.48
N MET A 96 -11.54 -8.72 9.49
CA MET A 96 -10.45 -9.40 8.80
C MET A 96 -9.76 -10.44 9.68
N CYS A 97 -9.95 -10.36 11.00
CA CYS A 97 -9.35 -11.30 11.93
C CYS A 97 -10.04 -12.66 11.78
N PRO A 98 -9.30 -13.76 11.53
CA PRO A 98 -9.90 -15.08 11.48
C PRO A 98 -10.54 -15.44 12.82
N SER A 99 -11.69 -16.12 12.80
CA SER A 99 -12.33 -16.56 14.04
C SER A 99 -11.57 -17.75 14.64
N SER A 100 -11.38 -17.75 15.95
CA SER A 100 -10.66 -18.80 16.70
C SER A 100 -11.31 -20.20 16.63
N TYR A 101 -12.51 -20.31 16.05
CA TYR A 101 -13.26 -21.57 15.88
C TYR A 101 -13.12 -22.18 14.47
N SER A 102 -12.25 -21.62 13.62
CA SER A 102 -11.96 -22.18 12.29
C SER A 102 -11.04 -23.40 12.41
N ILE A 103 -11.60 -24.57 12.74
CA ILE A 103 -10.86 -25.83 12.77
C ILE A 103 -10.43 -26.22 11.33
N PRO A 104 -9.15 -26.54 11.06
CA PRO A 104 -8.66 -26.89 9.72
C PRO A 104 -8.89 -28.36 9.35
N PHE A 105 -10.10 -28.88 9.52
CA PHE A 105 -10.45 -30.25 9.12
C PHE A 105 -11.73 -30.28 8.27
N PHE A 106 -11.54 -30.45 6.95
CA PHE A 106 -12.49 -31.06 5.99
C PHE A 106 -13.99 -30.74 6.04
N TYR A 107 -14.41 -29.60 6.58
CA TYR A 107 -15.71 -29.03 6.27
C TYR A 107 -15.49 -27.71 5.54
N ARG A 108 -15.64 -27.75 4.22
CA ARG A 108 -16.17 -26.60 3.49
C ARG A 108 -17.52 -26.34 4.16
N ASP A 109 -17.57 -25.39 5.08
CA ASP A 109 -18.83 -24.93 5.64
C ASP A 109 -19.58 -24.22 4.51
N VAL A 110 -20.49 -24.96 3.88
CA VAL A 110 -21.43 -24.48 2.86
C VAL A 110 -22.51 -23.58 3.51
N SER A 111 -22.35 -23.19 4.78
CA SER A 111 -23.27 -22.31 5.51
C SER A 111 -22.69 -20.94 5.91
N GLN A 112 -21.60 -20.48 5.27
CA GLN A 112 -21.48 -19.02 5.14
C GLN A 112 -22.69 -18.55 4.33
N PRO A 113 -23.52 -17.61 4.83
CA PRO A 113 -24.39 -16.89 3.92
C PRO A 113 -23.45 -16.30 2.87
N GLU A 114 -23.61 -16.73 1.62
CA GLU A 114 -23.14 -15.97 0.46
C GLU A 114 -23.28 -14.50 0.85
N PRO A 115 -22.21 -13.69 0.83
CA PRO A 115 -22.37 -12.26 1.09
C PRO A 115 -23.51 -11.83 0.18
N GLY A 116 -24.63 -11.42 0.79
CA GLY A 116 -25.85 -11.13 0.04
C GLY A 116 -25.48 -10.25 -1.14
N PRO A 117 -26.07 -10.48 -2.33
CA PRO A 117 -25.55 -10.01 -3.61
C PRO A 117 -24.99 -8.61 -3.45
N LEU A 118 -23.67 -8.46 -3.67
CA LEU A 118 -22.96 -7.19 -3.49
C LEU A 118 -23.83 -6.10 -4.15
N GLN A 119 -24.45 -5.26 -3.32
CA GLN A 119 -25.41 -4.29 -3.83
C GLN A 119 -24.61 -3.13 -4.40
N PHE A 120 -24.38 -3.17 -5.70
CA PHE A 120 -23.70 -2.10 -6.40
C PHE A 120 -24.67 -0.96 -6.65
N TYR A 121 -24.25 0.25 -6.28
CA TYR A 121 -24.97 1.47 -6.57
C TYR A 121 -24.24 2.20 -7.70
N LEU A 122 -24.91 2.40 -8.82
CA LEU A 122 -24.39 3.24 -9.89
C LEU A 122 -24.58 4.71 -9.50
N LEU A 123 -23.51 5.38 -9.08
CA LEU A 123 -23.52 6.83 -8.87
C LEU A 123 -23.27 7.54 -10.21
N LYS A 124 -24.33 8.12 -10.78
CA LYS A 124 -24.22 9.03 -11.93
C LYS A 124 -24.27 10.47 -11.44
N LEU A 125 -23.18 11.22 -11.62
CA LEU A 125 -23.09 12.64 -11.27
C LEU A 125 -23.10 13.49 -12.54
N MET A 126 -23.89 14.56 -12.55
CA MET A 126 -23.84 15.62 -13.54
C MET A 126 -23.52 16.93 -12.84
N SER A 127 -22.49 17.64 -13.32
CA SER A 127 -22.06 18.93 -12.80
C SER A 127 -21.47 19.74 -13.95
N PRO A 128 -21.55 21.08 -13.93
CA PRO A 128 -20.69 21.92 -14.74
C PRO A 128 -19.22 21.53 -14.50
N ASP A 129 -18.44 21.44 -15.58
CA ASP A 129 -17.04 21.03 -15.48
C ASP A 129 -16.19 22.12 -14.80
N ARG A 130 -15.20 21.68 -14.03
CA ARG A 130 -14.21 22.55 -13.39
C ARG A 130 -12.95 21.78 -13.02
N LYS A 131 -11.83 22.50 -12.95
CA LYS A 131 -10.54 21.97 -12.47
C LYS A 131 -10.72 21.28 -11.10
N GLY A 132 -10.33 20.02 -11.03
CA GLY A 132 -10.39 19.22 -9.81
C GLY A 132 -11.77 18.66 -9.43
N LEU A 133 -12.78 18.75 -10.30
CA LEU A 133 -14.12 18.20 -10.02
C LEU A 133 -14.07 16.72 -9.62
N LEU A 134 -13.44 15.88 -10.45
CA LEU A 134 -13.35 14.44 -10.19
C LEU A 134 -12.60 14.14 -8.88
N HIS A 135 -11.58 14.93 -8.55
CA HIS A 135 -10.88 14.80 -7.27
C HIS A 135 -11.81 15.10 -6.09
N ASP A 136 -12.60 16.16 -6.16
CA ASP A 136 -13.49 16.55 -5.06
C ASP A 136 -14.61 15.51 -4.85
N VAL A 137 -15.13 14.95 -5.93
CA VAL A 137 -16.06 13.81 -5.87
C VAL A 137 -15.38 12.60 -5.23
N THR A 138 -14.18 12.25 -5.68
CA THR A 138 -13.40 11.14 -5.11
C THR A 138 -13.06 11.37 -3.64
N HIS A 139 -12.81 12.61 -3.24
CA HIS A 139 -12.57 12.99 -1.85
C HIS A 139 -13.79 12.69 -0.99
N ILE A 140 -14.97 13.15 -1.41
CA ILE A 140 -16.23 12.87 -0.70
C ILE A 140 -16.48 11.36 -0.64
N LEU A 141 -16.32 10.64 -1.76
CA LEU A 141 -16.51 9.18 -1.78
C LEU A 141 -15.50 8.44 -0.90
N SER A 142 -14.27 8.95 -0.80
CA SER A 142 -13.25 8.41 0.10
C SER A 142 -13.62 8.65 1.57
N ASP A 143 -14.09 9.85 1.91
CA ASP A 143 -14.55 10.21 3.26
C ASP A 143 -15.78 9.41 3.70
N LEU A 144 -16.61 9.01 2.73
CA LEU A 144 -17.78 8.16 2.95
C LEU A 144 -17.47 6.66 2.89
N GLU A 145 -16.23 6.26 2.62
CA GLU A 145 -15.81 4.86 2.46
C GLU A 145 -16.53 4.12 1.30
N LEU A 146 -17.01 4.86 0.29
CA LEU A 146 -17.83 4.34 -0.81
C LEU A 146 -17.04 4.01 -2.09
N PHE A 147 -15.72 4.25 -2.12
CA PHE A 147 -14.94 4.04 -3.34
C PHE A 147 -14.45 2.58 -3.45
N ARG A 148 -15.19 1.75 -4.20
CA ARG A 148 -14.72 0.47 -4.75
C ARG A 148 -14.88 0.50 -6.27
N ALA A 149 -13.77 0.42 -7.00
CA ALA A 149 -13.80 0.36 -8.46
C ALA A 149 -14.07 -1.09 -8.92
N GLU A 150 -15.08 -1.28 -9.77
CA GLU A 150 -15.22 -2.48 -10.59
C GLU A 150 -14.64 -2.23 -11.99
N LEU A 151 -14.04 -3.27 -12.55
CA LEU A 151 -13.05 -3.19 -13.62
C LEU A 151 -13.54 -4.01 -14.81
N ALA A 152 -13.52 -3.43 -16.01
CA ALA A 152 -13.70 -4.16 -17.25
C ALA A 152 -12.33 -4.70 -17.73
N ASP A 153 -12.30 -5.93 -18.23
CA ASP A 153 -11.12 -6.55 -18.84
C ASP A 153 -10.91 -5.99 -20.25
N THR A 154 -9.73 -5.43 -20.52
CA THR A 154 -9.31 -5.02 -21.87
C THR A 154 -7.82 -5.25 -22.05
N ASP A 155 -7.46 -6.02 -23.08
CA ASP A 155 -6.08 -6.36 -23.43
C ASP A 155 -5.42 -5.26 -24.27
N SER A 156 -4.29 -4.70 -23.83
CA SER A 156 -3.43 -3.83 -24.67
C SER A 156 -2.02 -3.64 -24.11
N GLU A 157 -1.01 -4.23 -24.74
CA GLU A 157 0.41 -4.15 -24.37
C GLU A 157 1.09 -2.82 -24.79
N VAL A 158 1.85 -2.16 -23.90
CA VAL A 158 2.86 -1.13 -24.28
C VAL A 158 4.06 -1.07 -23.31
N CYS A 159 5.23 -0.78 -23.90
CA CYS A 159 6.62 -0.82 -23.40
C CYS A 159 7.12 0.46 -22.67
N SER A 160 8.24 0.30 -21.95
CA SER A 160 8.89 1.24 -21.01
C SER A 160 9.93 2.20 -21.60
N SER A 161 10.08 3.40 -21.03
CA SER A 161 11.21 4.33 -21.30
C SER A 161 11.83 4.93 -20.00
N PRO A 162 13.10 5.42 -20.02
CA PRO A 162 13.89 5.68 -18.81
C PRO A 162 13.95 7.15 -18.37
N LEU A 163 14.09 7.37 -17.05
CA LEU A 163 14.09 8.68 -16.38
C LEU A 163 15.51 9.24 -16.08
N SER A 164 15.56 10.57 -15.99
CA SER A 164 16.72 11.49 -15.92
C SER A 164 17.60 11.39 -14.66
N ALA A 165 18.80 11.96 -14.73
CA ALA A 165 19.99 11.55 -13.98
C ALA A 165 20.31 12.29 -12.67
N GLU A 166 19.63 13.38 -12.30
CA GLU A 166 20.17 14.30 -11.27
C GLU A 166 19.67 14.09 -9.81
N LEU A 167 18.75 13.17 -9.53
CA LEU A 167 18.16 12.95 -8.17
C LEU A 167 18.80 11.78 -7.36
N ARG A 168 20.00 11.32 -7.73
CA ARG A 168 20.46 9.92 -7.59
C ARG A 168 21.27 9.48 -6.36
N LYS A 169 21.40 10.24 -5.26
CA LYS A 169 22.30 9.78 -4.15
C LYS A 169 21.64 9.16 -2.92
N VAL A 170 20.36 9.42 -2.65
CA VAL A 170 19.62 8.77 -1.52
C VAL A 170 18.26 8.20 -1.96
N ARG A 171 17.64 8.75 -3.02
CA ARG A 171 16.35 8.28 -3.56
C ARG A 171 16.43 6.98 -4.36
N THR A 172 17.62 6.49 -4.69
CA THR A 172 17.83 5.44 -5.72
C THR A 172 18.39 4.13 -5.20
N THR A 173 18.76 4.04 -3.92
CA THR A 173 19.37 2.82 -3.38
C THR A 173 18.52 2.26 -2.26
N ALA A 174 17.69 1.28 -2.59
CA ALA A 174 17.16 0.34 -1.61
C ALA A 174 18.21 -0.77 -1.40
N THR A 175 18.69 -0.94 -0.17
CA THR A 175 19.59 -2.06 0.18
C THR A 175 18.76 -3.18 0.77
N VAL A 176 19.00 -4.41 0.33
CA VAL A 176 18.34 -5.62 0.84
C VAL A 176 19.42 -6.66 1.10
N ASN A 177 19.64 -6.95 2.38
CA ASN A 177 20.65 -7.88 2.85
C ASN A 177 19.99 -9.11 3.46
N PHE A 178 20.68 -10.24 3.38
CA PHE A 178 20.23 -11.52 3.93
C PHE A 178 21.26 -12.03 4.92
N ASP A 179 20.81 -12.45 6.09
CA ASP A 179 21.66 -13.05 7.11
C ASP A 179 21.04 -14.36 7.60
N ASN A 180 21.82 -15.44 7.54
CA ASN A 180 21.44 -16.76 7.99
C ASN A 180 22.20 -17.20 9.26
N SER A 181 22.96 -16.32 9.91
CA SER A 181 23.74 -16.60 11.12
C SER A 181 23.01 -16.22 12.41
N LEU A 182 22.23 -15.14 12.39
CA LEU A 182 21.60 -14.57 13.59
C LEU A 182 20.42 -15.38 14.16
N SER A 183 19.86 -16.30 13.38
CA SER A 183 18.83 -17.23 13.85
C SER A 183 19.10 -18.63 13.32
N PRO A 184 19.00 -19.67 14.18
CA PRO A 184 19.11 -21.05 13.71
C PRO A 184 17.95 -21.46 12.80
N ALA A 185 16.77 -20.82 12.96
CA ALA A 185 15.53 -21.23 12.31
C ALA A 185 15.06 -20.31 11.17
N HIS A 186 15.50 -19.05 11.14
CA HIS A 186 14.98 -18.05 10.19
C HIS A 186 16.11 -17.39 9.40
N THR A 187 15.78 -16.86 8.22
CA THR A 187 16.63 -15.91 7.49
C THR A 187 16.23 -14.50 7.90
N LEU A 188 17.19 -13.68 8.29
CA LEU A 188 16.96 -12.25 8.47
C LEU A 188 17.08 -11.56 7.11
N VAL A 189 16.06 -10.78 6.74
CA VAL A 189 16.06 -9.87 5.59
C VAL A 189 16.05 -8.45 6.12
N GLN A 190 17.10 -7.70 5.83
CA GLN A 190 17.25 -6.31 6.25
C GLN A 190 17.06 -5.40 5.05
N ILE A 191 16.10 -4.49 5.12
CA ILE A 191 15.75 -3.56 4.05
C ILE A 191 15.98 -2.13 4.54
N VAL A 192 16.78 -1.36 3.82
CA VAL A 192 16.97 0.06 4.07
C VAL A 192 16.60 0.83 2.80
N CYS A 193 15.63 1.73 2.89
CA CYS A 193 15.11 2.47 1.74
C CYS A 193 14.51 3.83 2.16
N ALA A 194 14.09 4.63 1.19
CA ALA A 194 13.39 5.89 1.47
C ALA A 194 12.00 5.63 2.08
N ASP A 195 11.62 6.43 3.08
CA ASP A 195 10.24 6.42 3.57
C ASP A 195 9.30 6.96 2.50
N GLN A 196 8.23 6.23 2.27
CA GLN A 196 7.20 6.57 1.29
C GLN A 196 5.87 6.00 1.72
N LYS A 197 4.79 6.61 1.23
CA LYS A 197 3.43 6.10 1.40
C LYS A 197 3.38 4.65 0.93
N GLY A 198 2.70 3.80 1.69
CA GLY A 198 2.42 2.41 1.29
C GLY A 198 3.61 1.45 1.39
N LEU A 199 4.80 1.90 1.79
CA LEU A 199 6.01 1.07 1.80
C LEU A 199 5.82 -0.28 2.52
N ILE A 200 5.23 -0.26 3.71
CA ILE A 200 5.01 -1.47 4.51
C ILE A 200 4.08 -2.42 3.76
N TYR A 201 2.99 -1.92 3.18
CA TYR A 201 2.10 -2.70 2.33
C TYR A 201 2.85 -3.29 1.12
N ASP A 202 3.67 -2.50 0.43
CA ASP A 202 4.42 -2.95 -0.75
C ASP A 202 5.40 -4.08 -0.39
N ILE A 203 6.08 -3.98 0.77
CA ILE A 203 6.99 -5.02 1.28
C ILE A 203 6.21 -6.28 1.65
N LEU A 204 5.14 -6.16 2.46
CA LEU A 204 4.33 -7.30 2.90
C LEU A 204 3.68 -8.02 1.70
N ARG A 205 3.18 -7.27 0.72
CA ARG A 205 2.67 -7.80 -0.54
C ARG A 205 3.75 -8.57 -1.29
N THR A 206 4.94 -7.98 -1.43
CA THR A 206 6.04 -8.64 -2.17
C THR A 206 6.47 -9.94 -1.49
N MET A 207 6.52 -9.98 -0.16
CA MET A 207 6.82 -11.20 0.59
C MET A 207 5.75 -12.28 0.38
N LYS A 208 4.47 -11.89 0.42
CA LYS A 208 3.33 -12.76 0.11
C LYS A 208 3.42 -13.31 -1.32
N ASP A 209 3.60 -12.45 -2.32
CA ASP A 209 3.71 -12.84 -3.74
C ASP A 209 4.90 -13.77 -4.01
N CYS A 210 5.95 -13.67 -3.20
CA CYS A 210 7.13 -14.53 -3.29
C CYS A 210 7.04 -15.80 -2.41
N ASN A 211 5.89 -16.08 -1.79
CA ASN A 211 5.71 -17.23 -0.89
C ASN A 211 6.72 -17.26 0.27
N ILE A 212 6.99 -16.09 0.85
CA ILE A 212 7.88 -15.89 1.99
C ILE A 212 7.03 -15.50 3.20
N GLN A 213 7.05 -16.32 4.24
CA GLN A 213 6.33 -16.07 5.49
C GLN A 213 7.21 -15.27 6.45
N ILE A 214 6.65 -14.21 7.02
CA ILE A 214 7.30 -13.36 8.02
C ILE A 214 6.88 -13.86 9.40
N PHE A 215 7.85 -14.25 10.22
CA PHE A 215 7.61 -14.69 11.61
C PHE A 215 7.82 -13.55 12.60
N TYR A 216 8.78 -12.68 12.33
CA TYR A 216 8.97 -11.45 13.08
C TYR A 216 9.31 -10.33 12.11
N GLY A 217 8.75 -9.15 12.31
CA GLY A 217 9.02 -7.98 11.50
C GLY A 217 9.08 -6.72 12.34
N ARG A 218 10.05 -5.85 12.04
CA ARG A 218 10.22 -4.57 12.71
C ARG A 218 10.45 -3.48 11.67
N PHE A 219 9.55 -2.51 11.62
CA PHE A 219 9.56 -1.41 10.66
C PHE A 219 9.84 -0.10 11.39
N ARG A 220 11.10 0.34 11.37
CA ARG A 220 11.54 1.57 12.04
C ARG A 220 11.67 2.71 11.03
N SER A 221 11.47 3.93 11.51
CA SER A 221 11.81 5.15 10.78
C SER A 221 12.95 5.82 11.51
N ASP A 222 14.00 6.19 10.79
CA ASP A 222 15.10 6.99 11.32
C ASP A 222 14.62 8.45 11.45
N LYS A 223 13.86 8.72 12.50
CA LYS A 223 13.53 10.07 12.93
C LYS A 223 14.25 10.35 14.24
N LYS A 224 15.55 10.63 14.16
CA LYS A 224 16.18 11.49 15.16
C LYS A 224 15.74 12.93 14.93
N GLY A 225 14.86 13.42 15.81
CA GLY A 225 14.69 14.82 16.19
C GLY A 225 14.83 15.89 15.10
N SER A 226 13.75 16.15 14.37
CA SER A 226 13.23 17.49 14.03
C SER A 226 12.28 17.34 12.86
N ALA A 227 11.10 17.93 13.00
CA ALA A 227 10.14 18.10 11.91
C ALA A 227 10.64 19.15 10.90
N SER A 228 11.85 18.97 10.35
CA SER A 228 12.28 19.77 9.21
C SER A 228 11.46 19.34 8.00
N LYS A 229 10.46 20.14 7.64
CA LYS A 229 9.72 20.06 6.38
C LYS A 229 10.73 19.86 5.23
N GLY A 230 10.73 18.67 4.60
CA GLY A 230 11.49 18.40 3.38
C GLY A 230 12.51 17.25 3.42
N SER A 231 12.77 16.58 4.55
CA SER A 231 13.66 15.40 4.60
C SER A 231 12.85 14.10 4.46
N SER A 232 13.03 13.35 3.35
CA SER A 232 12.49 11.99 3.25
C SER A 232 13.32 11.09 4.16
N GLY A 233 12.78 10.78 5.34
CA GLY A 233 13.43 9.92 6.32
C GLY A 233 13.76 8.55 5.72
N CYS A 234 14.76 7.88 6.28
CA CYS A 234 15.08 6.51 5.91
C CYS A 234 14.19 5.54 6.71
N ARG A 235 13.88 4.40 6.10
CA ARG A 235 13.19 3.28 6.71
C ARG A 235 14.14 2.12 6.82
N GLU A 236 14.24 1.59 8.02
CA GLU A 236 14.97 0.37 8.32
C GLU A 236 13.95 -0.70 8.68
N VAL A 237 14.02 -1.84 8.01
CA VAL A 237 13.10 -2.95 8.19
C VAL A 237 13.90 -4.22 8.40
N ASP A 238 13.64 -4.90 9.52
CA ASP A 238 14.22 -6.20 9.84
C ASP A 238 13.11 -7.24 9.83
N LEU A 239 13.24 -8.29 8.99
CA LEU A 239 12.25 -9.36 8.86
C LEU A 239 12.92 -10.72 9.07
N PHE A 240 12.45 -11.49 10.04
CA PHE A 240 12.80 -12.91 10.16
C PHE A 240 11.79 -13.73 9.39
N VAL A 241 12.26 -14.42 8.35
CA VAL A 241 11.41 -15.09 7.38
C VAL A 241 11.77 -16.55 7.19
N LYS A 242 10.80 -17.31 6.68
CA LYS A 242 10.95 -18.67 6.14
C LYS A 242 10.26 -18.76 4.78
N GLN A 243 10.70 -19.71 3.98
CA GLN A 243 9.96 -20.15 2.80
C GLN A 243 8.72 -20.95 3.25
N VAL A 244 7.76 -21.15 2.35
CA VAL A 244 6.57 -22.00 2.59
C VAL A 244 6.90 -23.45 2.96
N ASP A 245 8.08 -23.95 2.61
CA ASP A 245 8.55 -25.28 3.02
C ASP A 245 9.10 -25.31 4.47
N GLY A 246 8.99 -24.20 5.20
CA GLY A 246 9.48 -24.03 6.56
C GLY A 246 10.98 -23.80 6.68
N LYS A 247 11.72 -23.79 5.57
CA LYS A 247 13.18 -23.64 5.55
C LYS A 247 13.60 -22.18 5.39
N LYS A 248 14.86 -21.94 5.75
CA LYS A 248 15.56 -20.67 5.51
C LYS A 248 15.75 -20.43 4.01
N VAL A 249 15.88 -19.16 3.62
CA VAL A 249 16.25 -18.76 2.26
C VAL A 249 17.78 -18.79 2.16
N THR A 250 18.36 -19.98 1.93
CA THR A 250 19.81 -20.16 1.83
C THR A 250 20.34 -20.14 0.40
N ASP A 251 19.48 -20.44 -0.57
CA ASP A 251 19.82 -20.46 -1.99
C ASP A 251 20.10 -19.04 -2.52
N PRO A 252 21.32 -18.74 -3.01
CA PRO A 252 21.67 -17.44 -3.55
C PRO A 252 20.75 -16.98 -4.69
N ALA A 253 20.30 -17.88 -5.56
CA ALA A 253 19.42 -17.51 -6.68
C ALA A 253 18.05 -17.01 -6.19
N LYS A 254 17.50 -17.65 -5.15
CA LYS A 254 16.26 -17.21 -4.49
C LYS A 254 16.44 -15.88 -3.77
N GLN A 255 17.57 -15.69 -3.09
CA GLN A 255 17.90 -14.40 -2.45
C GLN A 255 18.01 -13.29 -3.48
N ASP A 256 18.66 -13.53 -4.62
CA ASP A 256 18.84 -12.54 -5.70
C ASP A 256 17.49 -12.17 -6.35
N ALA A 257 16.64 -13.17 -6.61
CA ALA A 257 15.30 -12.95 -7.12
C ALA A 257 14.45 -12.10 -6.15
N LEU A 258 14.43 -12.46 -4.87
CA LEU A 258 13.71 -11.72 -3.83
C LEU A 258 14.28 -10.31 -3.63
N ARG A 259 15.61 -10.15 -3.64
CA ARG A 259 16.30 -8.86 -3.58
C ARG A 259 15.87 -7.95 -4.72
N SER A 260 15.88 -8.46 -5.95
CA SER A 260 15.50 -7.72 -7.14
C SER A 260 14.05 -7.26 -7.07
N ARG A 261 13.14 -8.15 -6.64
CA ARG A 261 11.72 -7.84 -6.48
C ARG A 261 11.50 -6.78 -5.42
N LEU A 262 12.04 -6.95 -4.21
CA LEU A 262 11.93 -5.97 -3.13
C LEU A 262 12.51 -4.61 -3.52
N ARG A 263 13.66 -4.55 -4.21
CA ARG A 263 14.22 -3.29 -4.72
C ARG A 263 13.29 -2.62 -5.73
N SER A 264 12.76 -3.38 -6.69
CA SER A 264 11.83 -2.85 -7.69
C SER A 264 10.58 -2.25 -7.05
N GLU A 265 9.97 -2.97 -6.11
CA GLU A 265 8.72 -2.57 -5.45
C GLU A 265 8.92 -1.43 -4.44
N THR A 266 10.08 -1.36 -3.78
CA THR A 266 10.42 -0.25 -2.87
C THR A 266 10.82 1.02 -3.62
N LEU A 267 11.46 0.95 -4.79
CA LEU A 267 11.84 2.14 -5.56
C LEU A 267 10.70 2.61 -6.50
N HIS A 268 9.96 1.65 -7.04
CA HIS A 268 8.95 1.87 -8.07
C HIS A 268 7.75 0.94 -7.83
N PRO A 269 6.90 1.16 -6.83
CA PRO A 269 5.70 0.33 -6.60
C PRO A 269 4.60 0.58 -7.64
N LEU A 270 4.67 1.69 -8.37
CA LEU A 270 3.69 2.10 -9.38
C LEU A 270 4.42 2.46 -10.68
N ARG A 271 3.80 2.16 -11.83
CA ARG A 271 4.26 2.66 -13.13
C ARG A 271 3.41 3.86 -13.49
N VAL A 272 4.04 4.98 -13.83
CA VAL A 272 3.37 6.23 -14.19
C VAL A 272 3.96 6.71 -15.48
N MET A 273 3.11 6.96 -16.47
CA MET A 273 3.53 7.46 -17.77
C MET A 273 2.42 8.31 -18.40
N VAL A 274 2.82 9.22 -19.28
CA VAL A 274 1.88 9.97 -20.12
C VAL A 274 2.05 9.48 -21.55
N VAL A 275 0.94 9.07 -22.17
CA VAL A 275 0.91 8.52 -23.54
C VAL A 275 0.00 9.35 -24.42
N GLY A 276 0.21 9.29 -25.74
CA GLY A 276 -0.74 9.84 -26.71
C GLY A 276 -1.77 8.77 -27.10
N ARG A 277 -3.02 9.18 -27.29
CA ARG A 277 -4.12 8.38 -27.84
C ARG A 277 -4.72 9.15 -29.01
N GLY A 278 -4.13 9.02 -30.19
CA GLY A 278 -4.49 9.86 -31.33
C GLY A 278 -4.22 11.34 -31.03
N PRO A 279 -5.22 12.24 -31.15
CA PRO A 279 -5.06 13.66 -30.79
C PRO A 279 -4.99 13.90 -29.28
N ASP A 280 -5.41 12.93 -28.47
CA ASP A 280 -5.58 13.12 -27.03
C ASP A 280 -4.35 12.67 -26.25
N THR A 281 -4.26 13.13 -24.99
CA THR A 281 -3.21 12.71 -24.05
C THR A 281 -3.82 12.01 -22.84
N GLU A 282 -3.23 10.89 -22.45
CA GLU A 282 -3.65 10.10 -21.29
C GLU A 282 -2.53 9.98 -20.26
N LEU A 283 -2.87 10.15 -18.98
CA LEU A 283 -2.05 9.68 -17.87
C LEU A 283 -2.43 8.24 -17.56
N LEU A 284 -1.44 7.35 -17.60
CA LEU A 284 -1.57 5.96 -17.17
C LEU A 284 -0.85 5.77 -15.83
N VAL A 285 -1.57 5.22 -14.86
CA VAL A 285 -1.00 4.73 -13.60
C VAL A 285 -1.28 3.24 -13.51
N ALA A 286 -0.25 2.39 -13.61
CA ALA A 286 -0.39 0.95 -13.44
C ALA A 286 0.04 0.55 -12.02
N ASN A 287 -0.87 -0.15 -11.35
CA ASN A 287 -0.75 -0.61 -9.98
C ASN A 287 -0.71 -2.13 -9.93
N PRO A 288 0.37 -2.75 -9.43
CA PRO A 288 0.43 -4.19 -9.33
C PRO A 288 -0.60 -4.68 -8.32
N VAL A 289 -1.29 -5.77 -8.68
CA VAL A 289 -2.39 -6.35 -7.91
C VAL A 289 -1.90 -7.62 -7.23
N GLU A 290 -2.32 -7.83 -5.98
CA GLU A 290 -2.17 -9.11 -5.29
C GLU A 290 -2.91 -10.24 -6.02
N ALA A 291 -2.53 -11.49 -5.75
CA ALA A 291 -3.30 -12.66 -6.18
C ALA A 291 -4.78 -12.62 -5.72
N SER A 292 -5.10 -11.90 -4.64
CA SER A 292 -6.46 -11.67 -4.16
C SER A 292 -7.25 -10.63 -4.97
N GLY A 293 -6.69 -10.09 -6.05
CA GLY A 293 -7.33 -9.05 -6.88
C GLY A 293 -7.28 -7.66 -6.25
N LYS A 294 -6.45 -7.48 -5.22
CA LYS A 294 -6.35 -6.27 -4.42
C LYS A 294 -5.10 -5.46 -4.81
N GLY A 295 -5.27 -4.25 -5.36
CA GLY A 295 -4.15 -3.32 -5.60
C GLY A 295 -3.84 -2.37 -4.45
N ARG A 296 -2.75 -1.60 -4.56
CA ARG A 296 -2.43 -0.51 -3.61
C ARG A 296 -3.62 0.46 -3.42
N PRO A 297 -3.94 0.87 -2.18
CA PRO A 297 -5.12 1.68 -1.92
C PRO A 297 -4.94 3.15 -2.26
N ARG A 298 -6.06 3.81 -2.59
CA ARG A 298 -6.17 5.26 -2.88
C ARG A 298 -5.36 5.76 -4.09
N VAL A 299 -5.01 4.88 -5.03
CA VAL A 299 -4.28 5.27 -6.26
C VAL A 299 -5.08 6.28 -7.08
N PHE A 300 -6.37 6.04 -7.32
CA PHE A 300 -7.24 6.98 -8.04
C PHE A 300 -7.35 8.35 -7.34
N TYR A 301 -7.55 8.36 -6.02
CA TYR A 301 -7.60 9.59 -5.23
C TYR A 301 -6.30 10.40 -5.35
N ASP A 302 -5.15 9.74 -5.20
CA ASP A 302 -3.85 10.40 -5.28
C ASP A 302 -3.59 10.90 -6.72
N ALA A 303 -3.90 10.13 -7.75
CA ALA A 303 -3.72 10.54 -9.15
C ALA A 303 -4.57 11.79 -9.48
N THR A 304 -5.85 11.80 -9.09
CA THR A 304 -6.73 12.96 -9.28
C THR A 304 -6.26 14.18 -8.47
N LEU A 305 -5.72 13.99 -7.26
CA LEU A 305 -5.12 15.05 -6.45
C LEU A 305 -3.90 15.67 -7.15
N ALA A 306 -3.06 14.84 -7.76
CA ALA A 306 -1.88 15.30 -8.49
C ALA A 306 -2.26 16.18 -9.69
N LEU A 307 -3.25 15.75 -10.47
CA LEU A 307 -3.75 16.48 -11.64
C LEU A 307 -4.45 17.78 -11.23
N LYS A 308 -5.27 17.75 -10.16
CA LYS A 308 -5.86 18.95 -9.56
C LYS A 308 -4.80 19.97 -9.17
N ALA A 309 -3.70 19.53 -8.55
CA ALA A 309 -2.61 20.41 -8.13
C ALA A 309 -1.85 21.05 -9.31
N LEU A 310 -1.89 20.44 -10.49
CA LEU A 310 -1.36 21.01 -11.74
C LEU A 310 -2.40 21.86 -12.49
N GLY A 311 -3.65 21.90 -12.02
CA GLY A 311 -4.73 22.59 -12.71
C GLY A 311 -5.16 21.93 -14.02
N ILE A 312 -4.90 20.62 -14.18
CA ILE A 312 -5.26 19.85 -15.37
C ILE A 312 -6.65 19.24 -15.17
N CYS A 313 -7.54 19.45 -16.16
CA CYS A 313 -8.86 18.82 -16.18
C CYS A 313 -8.79 17.37 -16.64
N ILE A 314 -9.66 16.54 -16.09
CA ILE A 314 -9.80 15.12 -16.45
C ILE A 314 -11.12 15.01 -17.20
N PHE A 315 -11.05 14.69 -18.49
CA PHE A 315 -12.22 14.54 -19.33
C PHE A 315 -12.93 13.20 -19.07
N SER A 316 -12.16 12.13 -18.94
CA SER A 316 -12.65 10.80 -18.57
C SER A 316 -11.63 10.08 -17.71
N ALA A 317 -12.10 9.20 -16.83
CA ALA A 317 -11.24 8.32 -16.06
C ALA A 317 -11.79 6.90 -16.05
N GLU A 318 -10.96 5.96 -16.43
CA GLU A 318 -11.28 4.54 -16.54
C GLU A 318 -10.32 3.74 -15.67
N ILE A 319 -10.80 2.64 -15.11
CA ILE A 319 -9.97 1.71 -14.36
C ILE A 319 -10.23 0.33 -14.95
N GLY A 320 -9.18 -0.33 -15.41
CA GLY A 320 -9.24 -1.67 -15.99
C GLY A 320 -8.26 -2.62 -15.33
N ARG A 321 -8.49 -3.93 -15.52
CA ARG A 321 -7.48 -4.95 -15.21
C ARG A 321 -6.74 -5.34 -16.46
N GLN A 322 -5.44 -5.56 -16.31
CA GLN A 322 -4.59 -6.03 -17.38
C GLN A 322 -3.61 -7.07 -16.86
N ALA A 323 -3.47 -8.19 -17.58
CA ALA A 323 -2.40 -9.15 -17.34
C ALA A 323 -1.17 -8.76 -18.16
N ALA A 324 0.00 -8.73 -17.52
CA ALA A 324 1.29 -8.52 -18.19
C ALA A 324 2.40 -9.27 -17.44
N SER A 325 3.18 -10.07 -18.17
CA SER A 325 4.37 -10.77 -17.69
C SER A 325 4.19 -11.42 -16.30
N GLU A 326 3.26 -12.38 -16.20
CA GLU A 326 2.93 -13.16 -14.99
C GLU A 326 2.26 -12.37 -13.84
N ARG A 327 1.81 -11.13 -14.06
CA ARG A 327 1.17 -10.30 -13.03
C ARG A 327 -0.08 -9.60 -13.53
N HIS A 328 -1.05 -9.43 -12.62
CA HIS A 328 -2.21 -8.58 -12.83
C HIS A 328 -1.93 -7.15 -12.39
N TRP A 329 -2.44 -6.20 -13.17
CA TRP A 329 -2.30 -4.78 -12.95
C TRP A 329 -3.69 -4.13 -12.97
N GLU A 330 -3.92 -3.25 -12.00
CA GLU A 330 -4.99 -2.26 -12.06
C GLU A 330 -4.43 -1.04 -12.79
N VAL A 331 -4.95 -0.77 -13.99
CA VAL A 331 -4.52 0.35 -14.81
C VAL A 331 -5.55 1.45 -14.74
N TYR A 332 -5.14 2.60 -14.19
CA TYR A 332 -5.93 3.81 -14.11
C TYR A 332 -5.58 4.69 -15.31
N ARG A 333 -6.55 4.92 -16.19
CA ARG A 333 -6.41 5.71 -17.42
C ARG A 333 -7.15 7.03 -17.23
N PHE A 334 -6.46 8.15 -17.28
CA PHE A 334 -7.05 9.48 -17.19
C PHE A 334 -6.85 10.21 -18.51
N LEU A 335 -7.95 10.46 -19.22
CA LEU A 335 -7.96 11.28 -20.42
C LEU A 335 -7.88 12.76 -19.99
N LEU A 336 -6.81 13.44 -20.38
CA LEU A 336 -6.47 14.78 -19.92
C LEU A 336 -6.87 15.82 -20.96
N ASP A 337 -7.42 16.94 -20.48
CA ASP A 337 -7.69 18.10 -21.34
C ASP A 337 -6.38 18.81 -21.69
N ASP A 338 -6.14 19.04 -22.98
CA ASP A 338 -4.96 19.73 -23.48
C ASP A 338 -5.22 21.25 -23.56
N SER A 339 -4.76 21.96 -22.54
CA SER A 339 -4.98 23.41 -22.45
C SER A 339 -3.87 24.21 -23.12
N LYS A 340 -4.20 25.38 -23.68
CA LYS A 340 -3.20 26.30 -24.25
C LYS A 340 -2.16 26.78 -23.22
N GLU A 341 -2.55 26.88 -21.95
CA GLU A 341 -1.70 27.31 -20.84
C GLU A 341 -0.73 26.21 -20.39
N PHE A 342 -1.10 24.94 -20.58
CA PHE A 342 -0.31 23.78 -20.19
C PHE A 342 -0.37 22.69 -21.27
N PRO A 343 0.32 22.90 -22.42
CA PRO A 343 0.20 22.00 -23.56
C PRO A 343 0.86 20.65 -23.26
N LEU A 344 0.13 19.55 -23.45
CA LEU A 344 0.58 18.18 -23.16
C LEU A 344 0.98 17.41 -24.41
N ALA A 345 0.31 17.64 -25.55
CA ALA A 345 0.63 16.94 -26.79
C ALA A 345 2.00 17.35 -27.36
N SER A 346 2.37 18.62 -27.21
CA SER A 346 3.58 19.20 -27.84
C SER A 346 4.76 19.42 -26.88
N SER A 347 4.59 19.23 -25.56
CA SER A 347 5.64 19.51 -24.56
C SER A 347 6.01 18.29 -23.75
N LEU A 348 7.17 17.70 -24.06
CA LEU A 348 7.76 16.63 -23.26
C LEU A 348 8.07 17.08 -21.82
N ALA A 349 8.42 18.35 -21.62
CA ALA A 349 8.68 18.90 -20.30
C ALA A 349 7.41 18.90 -19.42
N ASN A 350 6.27 19.29 -19.97
CA ASN A 350 4.98 19.26 -19.26
C ASN A 350 4.55 17.83 -18.96
N ARG A 351 4.73 16.91 -19.92
CA ARG A 351 4.49 15.47 -19.69
C ARG A 351 5.33 14.93 -18.54
N ASN A 352 6.62 15.24 -18.50
CA ASN A 352 7.51 14.85 -17.41
C ASN A 352 7.09 15.48 -16.07
N CYS A 353 6.65 16.74 -16.06
CA CYS A 353 6.10 17.40 -14.88
C CYS A 353 4.86 16.67 -14.33
N VAL A 354 3.94 16.23 -15.20
CA VAL A 354 2.77 15.43 -14.82
C VAL A 354 3.21 14.11 -14.19
N VAL A 355 4.11 13.37 -14.85
CA VAL A 355 4.62 12.09 -14.34
C VAL A 355 5.28 12.27 -12.97
N ASP A 356 6.12 13.28 -12.81
CA ASP A 356 6.83 13.55 -11.56
C ASP A 356 5.87 13.95 -10.44
N ARG A 357 4.87 14.80 -10.74
CA ARG A 357 3.88 15.22 -9.74
C ARG A 357 2.98 14.07 -9.32
N ALA A 358 2.51 13.27 -10.27
CA ALA A 358 1.72 12.07 -10.01
C ALA A 358 2.52 11.08 -9.17
N ARG A 359 3.78 10.78 -9.54
CA ARG A 359 4.67 9.89 -8.77
C ARG A 359 4.88 10.41 -7.36
N LYS A 360 5.28 11.68 -7.17
CA LYS A 360 5.48 12.26 -5.83
C LYS A 360 4.23 12.16 -4.96
N THR A 361 3.06 12.42 -5.55
CA THR A 361 1.76 12.35 -4.88
C THR A 361 1.42 10.92 -4.42
N LEU A 362 1.49 9.96 -5.35
CA LEU A 362 1.22 8.54 -5.11
C LEU A 362 2.15 7.92 -4.06
N MET A 363 3.39 8.42 -4.01
CA MET A 363 4.43 7.99 -3.08
C MET A 363 4.42 8.78 -1.77
N GLY A 364 3.57 9.81 -1.63
CA GLY A 364 3.51 10.66 -0.44
C GLY A 364 4.76 11.51 -0.20
N CYS A 365 5.57 11.74 -1.24
CA CYS A 365 6.77 12.55 -1.21
C CYS A 365 6.41 14.02 -1.51
N TYR A 366 5.75 14.69 -0.58
CA TYR A 366 5.48 16.12 -0.67
C TYR A 366 6.51 16.93 0.11
N ASN A 367 6.99 18.00 -0.53
CA ASN A 367 7.75 19.08 0.10
C ASN A 367 6.80 20.00 0.86
#